data_AF-A0A7R9F2K7-F1
#
_entry.id   AF-A0A7R9F2K7-F1
#
_cell.length_a   1.000
_cell.length_b   1.000
_cell.length_c   1.000
_cell.angle_alpha   90.00
_cell.angle_beta   90.00
_cell.angle_gamma   90.00
#
_symmetry.space_group_name_H-M   'P 1'
#
loop_
_entity.id
_entity.type
_entity.pdbx_description
1 polymer ?
#
loop_
_entity_poly.entity_id
_entity_poly.type
_entity_poly.pdbx_seq_one_letter_code
_entity_poly.pdbx_strand_id
1 'polypeptide(L)'
;MDDALSVSSVEDLTQAVDHCKDMVLESPECSEERKWLVRRLIELRFRLQDIKEAAKEEKRTPTSSHSELRVLLGHHFILQTDREPTSKRHCDRCCGIIWSVVHSWYQCTDCKYSSHVKCLPQVCRICAHVQVTENPTYITNICPEIGLSAQVYRCTECKAHITFKNSWVEPRLCDYDGYYFCPNCHWNSTAVIPARVIHNWDFEERKVCRASRQVLHLMIKLPVIKLERLNPRLFGFVDELTQVKKIRENILLIKKYFILCKEATDNRFLWLLNERQHFLECVDMYSLQDLIEINSGVLLDCLEKIQAQFIKHIKEDCKLCNGRGYLCELCDSKEVIFPFDTTVCICHKCSTVFHKNCWTRKKQQCPKCLRLEKRASLLLEEASSETENDSK
;
A
#
# COMPACT_ATOMS: atom_id res chain seq x y z
N MET A 1 31.91 41.97 17.32
CA MET A 1 30.44 42.08 17.27
C MET A 1 29.97 41.13 16.18
N ASP A 2 30.22 39.84 16.24
CA ASP A 2 29.92 38.84 17.29
C ASP A 2 28.41 38.74 17.58
N ASP A 3 27.94 37.49 17.42
CA ASP A 3 26.67 36.88 17.79
C ASP A 3 25.38 37.25 17.02
N ALA A 4 25.10 36.47 15.96
CA ALA A 4 23.73 36.32 15.44
C ALA A 4 23.46 34.95 14.76
N LEU A 5 24.09 33.88 15.23
CA LEU A 5 23.72 32.50 14.89
C LEU A 5 23.66 31.69 16.19
N SER A 6 22.71 32.06 17.05
CA SER A 6 22.50 31.36 18.31
C SER A 6 22.06 29.92 18.03
N VAL A 7 22.86 29.00 18.54
CA VAL A 7 22.44 27.64 18.85
C VAL A 7 21.23 27.78 19.76
N SER A 8 20.04 27.30 19.34
CA SER A 8 18.86 27.25 20.24
C SER A 8 19.28 26.55 21.53
N SER A 9 19.23 27.28 22.64
CA SER A 9 19.67 26.75 23.93
C SER A 9 18.74 25.61 24.37
N VAL A 10 19.22 24.77 25.29
CA VAL A 10 18.40 23.71 25.90
C VAL A 10 17.13 24.29 26.53
N GLU A 11 17.22 25.51 27.05
CA GLU A 11 16.10 26.25 27.63
C GLU A 11 15.07 26.66 26.57
N ASP A 12 15.50 27.20 25.43
CA ASP A 12 14.61 27.58 24.32
C ASP A 12 13.85 26.37 23.75
N LEU A 13 14.53 25.23 23.61
CA LEU A 13 13.90 24.00 23.13
C LEU A 13 12.96 23.38 24.17
N THR A 14 13.28 23.52 25.47
CA THR A 14 12.38 23.07 26.53
C THR A 14 11.09 23.90 26.53
N GLN A 15 11.20 25.23 26.43
CA GLN A 15 10.04 26.11 26.30
C GLN A 15 9.22 25.81 25.04
N ALA A 16 9.87 25.55 23.90
CA ALA A 16 9.19 25.17 22.67
C ALA A 16 8.47 23.82 22.79
N VAL A 17 9.05 22.84 23.50
CA VAL A 17 8.40 21.55 23.80
C VAL A 17 7.14 21.76 24.63
N ASP A 18 7.22 22.56 25.69
CA ASP A 18 6.08 22.78 26.59
C ASP A 18 4.96 23.56 25.90
N HIS A 19 5.29 24.64 25.20
CA HIS A 19 4.33 25.36 24.37
C HIS A 19 3.65 24.45 23.33
N CYS A 20 4.40 23.55 22.69
CA CYS A 20 3.83 22.61 21.74
C CYS A 20 2.96 21.55 22.41
N LYS A 21 3.22 21.14 23.67
CA LYS A 21 2.33 20.26 24.43
C LYS A 21 0.99 20.95 24.72
N ASP A 22 1.04 22.21 25.13
CA ASP A 22 -0.17 22.98 25.47
C ASP A 22 -1.08 23.10 24.24
N MET A 23 -0.51 23.46 23.08
CA MET A 23 -1.23 23.47 21.81
C MET A 23 -1.84 22.10 21.44
N VAL A 24 -1.16 20.99 21.72
CA VAL A 24 -1.71 19.63 21.49
C VAL A 24 -2.92 19.38 22.38
N LEU A 25 -2.86 19.79 23.65
CA LEU A 25 -3.94 19.59 24.62
C LEU A 25 -5.16 20.46 24.31
N GLU A 26 -4.95 21.68 23.82
CA GLU A 26 -6.00 22.61 23.42
C GLU A 26 -6.67 22.22 22.09
N SER A 27 -5.95 21.48 21.22
CA SER A 27 -6.49 21.06 19.94
C SER A 27 -7.50 19.89 20.05
N PRO A 28 -8.57 19.88 19.23
CA PRO A 28 -9.59 18.84 19.28
C PRO A 28 -9.02 17.45 18.98
N GLU A 29 -9.55 16.44 19.68
CA GLU A 29 -9.14 15.05 19.51
C GLU A 29 -9.33 14.58 18.06
N CYS A 30 -8.36 13.79 17.58
CA CYS A 30 -8.32 13.27 16.20
C CYS A 30 -8.26 14.31 15.06
N SER A 31 -8.09 15.61 15.35
CA SER A 31 -7.93 16.65 14.32
C SER A 31 -6.59 16.58 13.59
N GLU A 32 -6.56 17.04 12.34
CA GLU A 32 -5.32 17.14 11.54
C GLU A 32 -4.31 18.10 12.18
N GLU A 33 -4.78 19.19 12.79
CA GLU A 33 -3.96 20.14 13.54
C GLU A 33 -3.28 19.46 14.73
N ARG A 34 -4.04 18.69 15.53
CA ARG A 34 -3.49 17.91 16.65
C ARG A 34 -2.43 16.92 16.19
N LYS A 35 -2.64 16.23 15.07
CA LYS A 35 -1.65 15.31 14.49
C LYS A 35 -0.34 16.02 14.14
N TRP A 36 -0.42 17.20 13.52
CA TRP A 36 0.75 18.01 13.21
C TRP A 36 1.49 18.51 14.45
N LEU A 37 0.74 18.97 15.45
CA LEU A 37 1.30 19.42 16.72
C LEU A 37 1.97 18.26 17.47
N VAL A 38 1.39 17.05 17.45
CA VAL A 38 2.03 15.85 18.01
C VAL A 38 3.32 15.50 17.28
N ARG A 39 3.35 15.56 15.94
CA ARG A 39 4.60 15.33 15.17
C ARG A 39 5.67 16.37 15.51
N ARG A 40 5.27 17.65 15.60
CA ARG A 40 6.17 18.74 15.98
C ARG A 40 6.71 18.55 17.40
N LEU A 41 5.85 18.10 18.33
CA LEU A 41 6.24 17.80 19.71
C LEU A 41 7.25 16.65 19.78
N ILE A 42 7.07 15.59 18.99
CA ILE A 42 8.03 14.49 18.89
C ILE A 42 9.38 15.01 18.36
N GLU A 43 9.37 15.79 17.28
CA GLU A 43 10.59 16.41 16.71
C GLU A 43 11.34 17.26 17.73
N LEU A 44 10.62 18.14 18.44
CA LEU A 44 11.21 19.02 19.46
C LEU A 44 11.79 18.23 20.64
N ARG A 45 11.13 17.15 21.07
CA ARG A 45 11.64 16.26 22.14
C ARG A 45 12.88 15.50 21.73
N PHE A 46 12.93 14.96 20.50
CA PHE A 46 14.14 14.32 19.97
C PHE A 46 15.29 15.30 19.91
N ARG A 47 15.08 16.50 19.34
CA ARG A 47 16.12 17.53 19.26
C ARG A 47 16.63 17.99 20.62
N LEU A 48 15.73 18.09 21.62
CA LEU A 48 16.10 18.40 23.00
C LEU A 48 16.94 17.26 23.62
N GLN A 49 16.61 16.00 23.32
CA GLN A 49 17.36 14.84 23.76
C GLN A 49 18.76 14.81 23.13
N ASP A 50 18.87 15.02 21.81
CA ASP A 50 20.14 15.03 21.09
C ASP A 50 21.12 16.06 21.65
N ILE A 51 20.65 17.29 21.93
CA ILE A 51 21.50 18.35 22.51
C ILE A 51 21.88 18.03 23.95
N LYS A 52 20.97 17.43 24.73
CA LYS A 52 21.26 16.97 26.10
C LYS A 52 22.26 15.81 26.12
N GLU A 53 22.28 14.96 25.11
CA GLU A 53 23.24 13.86 24.94
C GLU A 53 24.59 14.39 24.46
N ALA A 54 24.62 15.27 23.46
CA ALA A 54 25.85 15.94 22.99
C ALA A 54 26.55 16.74 24.11
N ALA A 55 25.79 17.46 24.95
CA ALA A 55 26.32 18.17 26.12
C ALA A 55 26.86 17.22 27.22
N LYS A 56 26.44 15.94 27.22
CA LYS A 56 27.00 14.90 28.10
C LYS A 56 28.24 14.24 27.50
N GLU A 57 28.33 14.16 26.17
CA GLU A 57 29.47 13.60 25.44
C GLU A 57 30.69 14.53 25.41
N GLU A 58 30.53 15.85 25.47
CA GLU A 58 31.67 16.79 25.66
C GLU A 58 32.50 16.53 26.93
N LYS A 59 32.00 15.71 27.86
CA LYS A 59 32.69 15.26 29.08
C LYS A 59 33.35 13.88 28.97
N ARG A 60 33.28 13.17 27.83
CA ARG A 60 33.88 11.83 27.63
C ARG A 60 34.65 11.77 26.30
N THR A 61 35.81 11.13 26.31
CA THR A 61 36.71 10.97 25.16
C THR A 61 36.06 10.22 23.99
N PRO A 62 36.44 10.50 22.72
CA PRO A 62 35.69 10.09 21.54
C PRO A 62 36.08 8.68 21.11
N THR A 63 35.33 7.68 21.56
CA THR A 63 35.34 6.33 20.95
C THR A 63 33.93 5.78 20.86
N SER A 64 33.28 5.98 19.72
CA SER A 64 32.50 4.99 18.96
C SER A 64 31.50 5.69 18.03
N SER A 65 31.24 5.05 16.90
CA SER A 65 30.47 5.52 15.76
C SER A 65 28.99 5.81 16.11
N HIS A 66 28.69 7.03 16.56
CA HIS A 66 27.31 7.50 16.62
C HIS A 66 26.89 8.02 15.24
N SER A 67 26.05 7.22 14.57
CA SER A 67 25.30 7.65 13.39
C SER A 67 24.41 8.83 13.78
N GLU A 68 24.79 10.06 13.41
CA GLU A 68 23.97 11.27 13.61
C GLU A 68 22.60 11.14 12.91
N LEU A 69 21.61 10.60 13.62
CA LEU A 69 20.22 10.55 13.20
C LEU A 69 19.57 11.91 13.46
N ARG A 70 18.88 12.47 12.46
CA ARG A 70 18.11 13.72 12.59
C ARG A 70 16.69 13.52 12.08
N VAL A 71 15.70 13.96 12.86
CA VAL A 71 14.29 13.88 12.46
C VAL A 71 13.78 15.27 12.06
N LEU A 72 13.19 15.39 10.87
CA LEU A 72 12.63 16.66 10.38
C LEU A 72 11.47 16.39 9.43
N LEU A 73 10.30 16.99 9.67
CA LEU A 73 9.09 16.80 8.84
C LEU A 73 8.77 15.32 8.55
N GLY A 74 9.01 14.45 9.53
CA GLY A 74 8.80 13.00 9.44
C GLY A 74 9.89 12.21 8.70
N HIS A 75 10.96 12.87 8.25
CA HIS A 75 12.12 12.18 7.68
C HIS A 75 13.08 11.73 8.78
N HIS A 76 13.55 10.49 8.72
CA HIS A 76 14.63 9.97 9.57
C HIS A 76 15.96 10.05 8.80
N PHE A 77 16.66 11.17 8.91
CA PHE A 77 17.90 11.45 8.20
C PHE A 77 19.10 10.83 8.90
N ILE A 78 19.86 10.01 8.16
CA ILE A 78 21.16 9.50 8.62
C ILE A 78 22.27 10.21 7.86
N LEU A 79 23.29 10.67 8.57
CA LEU A 79 24.50 11.22 7.95
C LEU A 79 25.23 10.10 7.18
N GLN A 80 25.44 10.33 5.90
CA GLN A 80 26.17 9.45 5.01
C GLN A 80 27.58 10.00 4.83
N THR A 81 28.57 9.15 5.04
CA THR A 81 30.01 9.46 4.91
C THR A 81 30.70 8.57 3.88
N ASP A 82 29.96 7.67 3.23
CA ASP A 82 30.49 6.72 2.25
C ASP A 82 31.05 7.43 1.03
N ARG A 83 32.34 7.14 0.75
CA ARG A 83 33.10 7.71 -0.37
C ARG A 83 33.00 6.87 -1.65
N GLU A 84 31.97 6.02 -1.76
CA GLU A 84 31.80 5.21 -2.95
C GLU A 84 31.38 6.08 -4.15
N PRO A 85 32.01 5.91 -5.34
CA PRO A 85 31.71 6.70 -6.53
C PRO A 85 30.39 6.30 -7.22
N THR A 86 29.49 5.64 -6.51
CA THR A 86 28.33 4.97 -7.08
C THR A 86 27.11 5.90 -7.10
N SER A 87 26.88 6.49 -8.28
CA SER A 87 25.75 7.34 -8.72
C SER A 87 25.82 8.85 -8.45
N LYS A 88 25.47 9.64 -9.48
CA LYS A 88 25.27 11.10 -9.38
C LYS A 88 24.05 11.39 -8.50
N ARG A 89 24.28 11.66 -7.21
CA ARG A 89 23.21 12.04 -6.29
C ARG A 89 22.94 13.53 -6.37
N HIS A 90 21.69 13.90 -6.13
CA HIS A 90 21.23 15.27 -6.21
C HIS A 90 20.41 15.62 -4.98
N CYS A 91 20.59 16.82 -4.46
CA CYS A 91 19.84 17.30 -3.31
C CYS A 91 18.37 17.50 -3.68
N ASP A 92 17.46 16.92 -2.91
CA ASP A 92 16.01 17.11 -3.04
C ASP A 92 15.57 18.53 -2.73
N ARG A 93 16.35 19.28 -1.93
CA ARG A 93 16.04 20.68 -1.62
C ARG A 93 16.55 21.67 -2.66
N CYS A 94 17.86 21.68 -2.95
CA CYS A 94 18.45 22.70 -3.82
C CYS A 94 18.70 22.24 -5.26
N CYS A 95 18.49 20.95 -5.55
CA CYS A 95 18.73 20.32 -6.86
C CYS A 95 20.19 20.29 -7.32
N GLY A 96 21.12 20.83 -6.52
CA GLY A 96 22.55 20.71 -6.77
C GLY A 96 23.04 19.27 -6.60
N ILE A 97 24.10 18.94 -7.33
CA ILE A 97 24.80 17.66 -7.22
C ILE A 97 25.37 17.53 -5.80
N ILE A 98 25.26 16.32 -5.24
CA ILE A 98 25.91 15.97 -3.99
C ILE A 98 27.17 15.16 -4.32
N TRP A 99 28.33 15.67 -3.95
CA TRP A 99 29.63 15.07 -4.24
C TRP A 99 30.07 14.13 -3.10
N SER A 100 29.74 12.83 -3.18
CA SER A 100 29.92 11.83 -2.08
C SER A 100 31.34 11.75 -1.60
N VAL A 101 32.26 11.86 -2.55
CA VAL A 101 33.68 11.68 -2.32
C VAL A 101 34.25 12.81 -1.46
N VAL A 102 33.60 13.98 -1.45
CA VAL A 102 34.12 15.22 -0.85
C VAL A 102 33.29 15.68 0.35
N HIS A 103 31.97 15.50 0.29
CA HIS A 103 31.05 16.04 1.28
C HIS A 103 30.14 14.97 1.84
N SER A 104 29.98 14.98 3.16
CA SER A 104 28.91 14.26 3.83
C SER A 104 27.55 14.87 3.47
N TRP A 105 26.50 14.06 3.58
CA TRP A 105 25.13 14.47 3.29
C TRP A 105 24.16 13.68 4.15
N TYR A 106 22.91 14.10 4.19
CA TYR A 106 21.84 13.37 4.87
C TYR A 106 20.98 12.61 3.86
N GLN A 107 20.60 11.38 4.21
CA GLN A 107 19.58 10.64 3.47
C GLN A 107 18.53 10.09 4.43
N CYS A 108 17.26 10.31 4.09
CA CYS A 108 16.14 9.75 4.81
C CYS A 108 16.09 8.24 4.58
N THR A 109 16.03 7.45 5.66
CA THR A 109 15.99 5.98 5.58
C THR A 109 14.73 5.47 4.88
N ASP A 110 13.62 6.19 5.03
CA ASP A 110 12.30 5.68 4.67
C ASP A 110 11.90 6.04 3.24
N CYS A 111 12.02 7.32 2.86
CA CYS A 111 11.64 7.80 1.53
C CYS A 111 12.82 8.12 0.60
N LYS A 112 14.05 7.92 1.06
CA LYS A 112 15.30 8.18 0.30
C LYS A 112 15.55 9.63 -0.10
N TYR A 113 14.81 10.59 0.49
CA TYR A 113 15.07 12.02 0.36
C TYR A 113 16.53 12.33 0.72
N SER A 114 17.25 12.98 -0.19
CA SER A 114 18.67 13.28 -0.04
C SER A 114 18.88 14.78 0.10
N SER A 115 19.67 15.23 1.08
CA SER A 115 19.93 16.65 1.31
C SER A 115 21.40 16.89 1.60
N HIS A 116 21.96 17.98 1.07
CA HIS A 116 23.21 18.51 1.62
C HIS A 116 23.02 18.84 3.10
N VAL A 117 24.10 18.78 3.88
CA VAL A 117 24.11 19.20 5.29
C VAL A 117 23.57 20.63 5.44
N LYS A 118 24.05 21.57 4.62
CA LYS A 118 23.58 22.98 4.60
C LYS A 118 22.12 23.16 4.19
N CYS A 119 21.56 22.22 3.44
CA CYS A 119 20.18 22.30 2.95
C CYS A 119 19.17 21.67 3.90
N LEU A 120 19.62 20.92 4.90
CA LEU A 120 18.75 20.21 5.84
C LEU A 120 17.76 21.15 6.55
N PRO A 121 18.16 22.34 7.08
CA PRO A 121 17.21 23.24 7.75
C PRO A 121 16.15 23.84 6.82
N GLN A 122 16.33 23.73 5.50
CA GLN A 122 15.43 24.29 4.49
C GLN A 122 14.51 23.24 3.86
N VAL A 123 14.55 21.98 4.32
CA VAL A 123 13.63 20.95 3.85
C VAL A 123 12.19 21.41 4.12
N CYS A 124 11.37 21.45 3.06
CA CYS A 124 10.00 21.95 3.13
C CYS A 124 8.96 20.85 2.85
N ARG A 125 9.40 19.68 2.39
CA ARG A 125 8.55 18.56 2.00
C ARG A 125 8.47 17.54 3.13
N ILE A 126 7.26 17.14 3.47
CA ILE A 126 6.98 16.04 4.40
C ILE A 126 7.55 14.74 3.85
N CYS A 127 7.99 13.84 4.72
CA CYS A 127 8.43 12.52 4.30
C CYS A 127 7.33 11.79 3.53
N ALA A 128 7.63 11.36 2.29
CA ALA A 128 6.68 10.64 1.46
C ALA A 128 6.24 9.31 2.12
N HIS A 129 7.12 8.69 2.92
CA HIS A 129 6.76 7.51 3.70
C HIS A 129 5.65 7.81 4.69
N VAL A 130 5.76 8.90 5.45
CA VAL A 130 4.72 9.34 6.41
C VAL A 130 3.40 9.61 5.68
N GLN A 131 3.44 10.31 4.54
CA GLN A 131 2.25 10.56 3.73
C GLN A 131 1.54 9.26 3.32
N VAL A 132 2.32 8.28 2.85
CA VAL A 132 1.79 6.99 2.40
C VAL A 132 1.28 6.15 3.56
N THR A 133 1.98 6.09 4.69
CA THR A 133 1.56 5.28 5.83
C THR A 133 0.29 5.80 6.50
N GLU A 134 0.07 7.12 6.49
CA GLU A 134 -1.08 7.72 7.16
C GLU A 134 -2.36 7.68 6.32
N ASN A 135 -2.22 7.87 5.01
CA ASN A 135 -3.33 7.80 4.08
C ASN A 135 -2.87 7.17 2.75
N PRO A 136 -2.84 5.83 2.67
CA PRO A 136 -2.39 5.12 1.48
C PRO A 136 -3.47 5.10 0.40
N THR A 137 -3.88 6.27 -0.10
CA THR A 137 -4.87 6.42 -1.16
C THR A 137 -4.31 7.22 -2.34
N TYR A 138 -4.71 6.81 -3.54
CA TYR A 138 -4.32 7.51 -4.77
C TYR A 138 -5.29 8.66 -5.07
N ILE A 139 -4.78 9.69 -5.74
CA ILE A 139 -5.62 10.67 -6.43
C ILE A 139 -6.36 9.94 -7.57
N THR A 140 -7.69 9.97 -7.52
CA THR A 140 -8.55 9.24 -8.48
C THR A 140 -8.85 10.04 -9.74
N ASN A 141 -8.73 11.36 -9.70
CA ASN A 141 -9.01 12.21 -10.85
C ASN A 141 -7.80 12.23 -11.79
N ILE A 142 -8.04 12.12 -13.09
CA ILE A 142 -6.98 12.24 -14.10
C ILE A 142 -6.55 13.71 -14.15
N CYS A 143 -5.28 13.97 -13.80
CA CYS A 143 -4.64 15.29 -13.79
C CYS A 143 -5.59 16.40 -13.31
N PRO A 144 -5.84 16.52 -11.99
CA PRO A 144 -6.72 17.53 -11.43
C PRO A 144 -6.06 18.92 -11.51
N GLU A 145 -5.89 19.43 -12.73
CA GLU A 145 -5.09 20.62 -13.01
C GLU A 145 -5.61 21.84 -12.26
N ILE A 146 -4.69 22.49 -11.56
CA ILE A 146 -4.92 23.77 -10.91
C ILE A 146 -4.07 24.80 -11.64
N GLY A 147 -4.74 25.70 -12.36
CA GLY A 147 -4.07 26.72 -13.17
C GLY A 147 -3.06 27.56 -12.37
N LEU A 148 -2.04 28.08 -13.06
CA LEU A 148 -0.99 28.92 -12.44
C LEU A 148 -1.54 30.16 -11.71
N SER A 149 -2.66 30.71 -12.17
CA SER A 149 -3.34 31.83 -11.52
C SER A 149 -3.79 31.48 -10.10
N ALA A 150 -4.35 30.28 -9.90
CA ALA A 150 -4.76 29.78 -8.59
C ALA A 150 -3.57 29.49 -7.67
N GLN A 151 -2.37 29.26 -8.24
CA GLN A 151 -1.11 29.11 -7.50
C GLN A 151 -0.35 30.43 -7.32
N VAL A 152 -0.99 31.56 -7.65
CA VAL A 152 -0.39 32.91 -7.56
C VAL A 152 0.96 32.99 -8.32
N TYR A 153 1.06 32.26 -9.44
CA TYR A 153 2.27 32.14 -10.25
C TYR A 153 3.52 31.75 -9.44
N ARG A 154 3.36 30.82 -8.48
CA ARG A 154 4.45 30.28 -7.68
C ARG A 154 4.53 28.77 -7.82
N CYS A 155 5.76 28.23 -7.75
CA CYS A 155 5.99 26.80 -7.66
C CYS A 155 5.34 26.22 -6.41
N THR A 156 4.62 25.11 -6.54
CA THR A 156 3.90 24.49 -5.41
C THR A 156 4.82 24.04 -4.28
N GLU A 157 6.03 23.56 -4.58
CA GLU A 157 6.97 23.07 -3.56
C GLU A 157 7.85 24.18 -2.98
N CYS A 158 8.66 24.86 -3.81
CA CYS A 158 9.64 25.83 -3.32
C CYS A 158 9.11 27.28 -3.18
N LYS A 159 7.87 27.55 -3.63
CA LYS A 159 7.21 28.86 -3.62
C LYS A 159 7.92 29.96 -4.42
N ALA A 160 8.94 29.61 -5.21
CA ALA A 160 9.61 30.52 -6.13
C ALA A 160 8.63 31.04 -7.20
N HIS A 161 8.76 32.31 -7.57
CA HIS A 161 7.96 32.89 -8.64
C HIS A 161 8.25 32.23 -9.99
N ILE A 162 7.18 31.88 -10.69
CA ILE A 162 7.22 31.38 -12.06
C ILE A 162 6.98 32.61 -12.95
N THR A 163 7.95 32.92 -13.81
CA THR A 163 7.85 34.05 -14.74
C THR A 163 7.98 33.55 -16.17
N PHE A 164 7.19 34.13 -17.08
CA PHE A 164 7.18 33.78 -18.51
C PHE A 164 8.20 34.57 -19.33
N LYS A 165 9.11 35.29 -18.67
CA LYS A 165 10.06 36.19 -19.36
C LYS A 165 11.15 35.45 -20.11
N ASN A 166 11.48 34.22 -19.72
CA ASN A 166 12.54 33.41 -20.31
C ASN A 166 12.03 32.00 -20.62
N SER A 167 12.13 31.55 -21.88
CA SER A 167 11.72 30.20 -22.33
C SER A 167 12.43 29.04 -21.59
N TRP A 168 13.56 29.30 -20.92
CA TRP A 168 14.30 28.32 -20.13
C TRP A 168 13.68 28.01 -18.75
N VAL A 169 12.67 28.78 -18.32
CA VAL A 169 12.05 28.67 -16.97
C VAL A 169 10.57 28.27 -17.07
N GLU A 170 10.19 27.61 -18.17
CA GLU A 170 8.82 27.17 -18.37
C GLU A 170 8.32 26.29 -17.20
N PRO A 171 7.14 26.61 -16.66
CA PRO A 171 6.56 25.83 -15.58
C PRO A 171 6.16 24.44 -16.09
N ARG A 172 6.36 23.44 -15.24
CA ARG A 172 6.11 22.03 -15.56
C ARG A 172 4.89 21.56 -14.77
N LEU A 173 3.88 21.07 -15.48
CA LEU A 173 2.69 20.45 -14.89
C LEU A 173 3.00 19.02 -14.46
N CYS A 174 2.66 18.67 -13.23
CA CYS A 174 2.70 17.30 -12.74
C CYS A 174 1.37 16.61 -13.06
N ASP A 175 1.41 15.49 -13.78
CA ASP A 175 0.19 14.78 -14.21
C ASP A 175 -0.57 14.14 -13.02
N TYR A 176 0.12 13.79 -11.94
CA TYR A 176 -0.48 13.12 -10.79
C TYR A 176 -1.30 14.06 -9.89
N ASP A 177 -0.72 15.20 -9.49
CA ASP A 177 -1.34 16.13 -8.54
C ASP A 177 -1.96 17.37 -9.21
N GLY A 178 -1.69 17.60 -10.49
CA GLY A 178 -2.26 18.71 -11.26
C GLY A 178 -1.65 20.09 -10.96
N TYR A 179 -0.57 20.16 -10.18
CA TYR A 179 0.08 21.43 -9.84
C TYR A 179 1.24 21.75 -10.78
N TYR A 180 1.61 23.03 -10.81
CA TYR A 180 2.74 23.53 -11.58
C TYR A 180 3.98 23.74 -10.71
N PHE A 181 5.13 23.37 -11.28
CA PHE A 181 6.42 23.37 -10.60
C PHE A 181 7.48 24.07 -11.43
N CYS A 182 8.49 24.63 -10.77
CA CYS A 182 9.67 25.12 -11.46
C CYS A 182 10.56 23.95 -11.96
N PRO A 183 11.49 24.19 -12.90
CA PRO A 183 12.40 23.16 -13.42
C PRO A 183 13.26 22.46 -12.36
N ASN A 184 13.48 23.09 -11.20
CA ASN A 184 14.21 22.50 -10.08
C ASN A 184 13.34 21.48 -9.33
N CYS A 185 12.06 21.76 -9.08
CA CYS A 185 11.18 20.86 -8.32
C CYS A 185 10.60 19.72 -9.18
N HIS A 186 10.60 19.88 -10.50
CA HIS A 186 10.04 18.91 -11.43
C HIS A 186 11.03 18.62 -12.55
N TRP A 187 11.64 17.43 -12.56
CA TRP A 187 12.69 17.05 -13.51
C TRP A 187 12.21 16.36 -14.77
N ASN A 188 10.90 16.38 -15.02
CA ASN A 188 10.28 15.57 -16.07
C ASN A 188 10.56 14.08 -15.89
N SER A 189 10.80 13.64 -14.65
CA SER A 189 10.75 12.22 -14.33
C SER A 189 9.35 11.70 -14.63
N THR A 190 9.28 10.46 -15.06
CA THR A 190 8.03 9.84 -15.48
C THR A 190 7.60 8.78 -14.48
N ALA A 191 6.28 8.54 -14.41
CA ALA A 191 5.67 7.46 -13.65
C ALA A 191 4.31 7.09 -14.25
N VAL A 192 3.88 5.85 -14.06
CA VAL A 192 2.50 5.42 -14.37
C VAL A 192 1.52 6.12 -13.43
N ILE A 193 0.41 6.62 -13.98
CA ILE A 193 -0.57 7.41 -13.22
C ILE A 193 -1.79 6.55 -12.84
N PRO A 194 -2.04 6.30 -11.54
CA PRO A 194 -3.11 5.43 -11.08
C PRO A 194 -4.49 5.78 -11.63
N ALA A 195 -4.86 7.07 -11.65
CA ALA A 195 -6.14 7.53 -12.18
C ALA A 195 -6.35 7.13 -13.66
N ARG A 196 -5.29 7.22 -14.48
CA ARG A 196 -5.35 6.85 -15.91
C ARG A 196 -5.45 5.34 -16.09
N VAL A 197 -4.74 4.55 -15.27
CA VAL A 197 -4.89 3.09 -15.24
C VAL A 197 -6.32 2.68 -14.86
N ILE A 198 -6.86 3.27 -13.79
CA ILE A 198 -8.19 2.92 -13.27
C ILE A 198 -9.31 3.31 -14.24
N HIS A 199 -9.22 4.47 -14.89
CA HIS A 199 -10.30 4.96 -15.74
C HIS A 199 -10.17 4.53 -17.20
N ASN A 200 -8.94 4.47 -17.72
CA ASN A 200 -8.68 4.32 -19.15
C ASN A 200 -7.84 3.07 -19.49
N TRP A 201 -7.41 2.29 -18.50
CA TRP A 201 -6.44 1.21 -18.69
C TRP A 201 -5.14 1.69 -19.39
N ASP A 202 -4.76 2.94 -19.13
CA ASP A 202 -3.60 3.61 -19.73
C ASP A 202 -2.38 3.54 -18.79
N PHE A 203 -1.35 2.84 -19.24
CA PHE A 203 -0.10 2.61 -18.51
C PHE A 203 1.07 3.46 -19.03
N GLU A 204 0.83 4.34 -20.00
CA GLU A 204 1.88 5.19 -20.53
C GLU A 204 2.34 6.17 -19.44
N GLU A 205 3.66 6.25 -19.23
CA GLU A 205 4.18 7.07 -18.16
C GLU A 205 3.96 8.56 -18.44
N ARG A 206 3.65 9.32 -17.39
CA ARG A 206 3.45 10.77 -17.46
C ARG A 206 4.48 11.48 -16.62
N LYS A 207 4.76 12.72 -16.99
CA LYS A 207 5.69 13.58 -16.27
C LYS A 207 5.12 13.94 -14.90
N VAL A 208 5.91 13.75 -13.85
CA VAL A 208 5.54 14.00 -12.46
C VAL A 208 6.62 14.79 -11.72
N CYS A 209 6.21 15.55 -10.71
CA CYS A 209 7.14 16.25 -9.83
C CYS A 209 7.90 15.25 -8.96
N ARG A 210 9.00 15.69 -8.35
CA ARG A 210 9.84 14.81 -7.51
C ARG A 210 9.08 14.25 -6.31
N ALA A 211 8.23 15.07 -5.69
CA ALA A 211 7.40 14.68 -4.57
C ALA A 211 6.42 13.56 -4.95
N SER A 212 5.61 13.76 -5.98
CA SER A 212 4.65 12.76 -6.46
C SER A 212 5.34 11.48 -6.89
N ARG A 213 6.52 11.55 -7.54
CA ARG A 213 7.29 10.36 -7.90
C ARG A 213 7.67 9.51 -6.69
N GLN A 214 8.12 10.13 -5.60
CA GLN A 214 8.45 9.39 -4.37
C GLN A 214 7.23 8.72 -3.76
N VAL A 215 6.10 9.43 -3.70
CA VAL A 215 4.83 8.88 -3.21
C VAL A 215 4.39 7.69 -4.07
N LEU A 216 4.32 7.87 -5.40
CA LEU A 216 3.95 6.81 -6.34
C LEU A 216 4.87 5.59 -6.23
N HIS A 217 6.18 5.80 -6.09
CA HIS A 217 7.15 4.72 -5.91
C HIS A 217 6.93 3.92 -4.63
N LEU A 218 6.63 4.60 -3.50
CA LEU A 218 6.34 3.93 -2.23
C LEU A 218 4.98 3.21 -2.24
N MET A 219 4.00 3.73 -2.99
CA MET A 219 2.67 3.14 -3.07
C MET A 219 2.54 1.99 -4.07
N ILE A 220 3.47 1.84 -5.01
CA ILE A 220 3.29 0.98 -6.20
C ILE A 220 2.93 -0.47 -5.85
N LYS A 221 3.50 -1.03 -4.78
CA LYS A 221 3.27 -2.40 -4.32
C LYS A 221 2.16 -2.52 -3.25
N LEU A 222 1.58 -1.41 -2.80
CA LEU A 222 0.55 -1.44 -1.76
C LEU A 222 -0.81 -1.81 -2.38
N PRO A 223 -1.51 -2.84 -1.86
CA PRO A 223 -2.77 -3.33 -2.43
C PRO A 223 -3.95 -2.46 -1.98
N VAL A 224 -4.05 -1.24 -2.50
CA VAL A 224 -5.02 -0.22 -2.02
C VAL A 224 -6.14 0.10 -3.03
N ILE A 225 -6.08 -0.48 -4.23
CA ILE A 225 -7.01 -0.19 -5.32
C ILE A 225 -8.15 -1.21 -5.31
N LYS A 226 -9.36 -0.76 -4.98
CA LYS A 226 -10.61 -1.54 -5.14
C LYS A 226 -11.14 -1.39 -6.56
N LEU A 227 -10.49 -2.04 -7.53
CA LEU A 227 -10.69 -1.75 -8.95
C LEU A 227 -12.13 -1.95 -9.41
N GLU A 228 -12.78 -3.06 -9.03
CA GLU A 228 -14.16 -3.36 -9.44
C GLU A 228 -15.17 -2.34 -8.89
N ARG A 229 -14.91 -1.79 -7.70
CA ARG A 229 -15.73 -0.72 -7.13
C ARG A 229 -15.51 0.62 -7.85
N LEU A 230 -14.29 0.90 -8.28
CA LEU A 230 -13.93 2.15 -8.95
C LEU A 230 -14.36 2.18 -10.42
N ASN A 231 -14.18 1.06 -11.13
CA ASN A 231 -14.53 0.92 -12.53
C ASN A 231 -14.90 -0.53 -12.89
N PRO A 232 -16.14 -0.97 -12.62
CA PRO A 232 -16.56 -2.36 -12.87
C PRO A 232 -16.55 -2.70 -14.36
N ARG A 233 -16.68 -1.71 -15.24
CA ARG A 233 -16.70 -1.92 -16.70
C ARG A 233 -15.39 -2.48 -17.22
N LEU A 234 -14.25 -2.18 -16.58
CA LEU A 234 -12.94 -2.71 -17.01
C LEU A 234 -12.91 -4.24 -17.10
N PHE A 235 -13.58 -4.94 -16.18
CA PHE A 235 -13.62 -6.41 -16.19
C PHE A 235 -14.37 -6.97 -17.42
N GLY A 236 -15.23 -6.17 -18.06
CA GLY A 236 -15.87 -6.53 -19.31
C GLY A 236 -15.07 -6.17 -20.57
N PHE A 237 -14.04 -5.31 -20.45
CA PHE A 237 -13.20 -4.87 -21.57
C PHE A 237 -11.82 -5.54 -21.58
N VAL A 238 -11.32 -5.98 -20.43
CA VAL A 238 -9.99 -6.57 -20.27
C VAL A 238 -10.12 -8.01 -19.80
N ASP A 239 -9.87 -8.95 -20.71
CA ASP A 239 -10.04 -10.38 -20.46
C ASP A 239 -9.05 -10.90 -19.41
N GLU A 240 -7.80 -10.44 -19.45
CA GLU A 240 -6.73 -10.82 -18.52
C GLU A 240 -7.12 -10.49 -17.08
N LEU A 241 -7.80 -9.37 -16.85
CA LEU A 241 -8.25 -8.95 -15.54
C LEU A 241 -9.30 -9.91 -14.97
N THR A 242 -10.23 -10.35 -15.83
CA THR A 242 -11.26 -11.35 -15.47
C THR A 242 -10.64 -12.72 -15.20
N GLN A 243 -9.65 -13.13 -15.98
CA GLN A 243 -8.91 -14.37 -15.75
C GLN A 243 -8.16 -14.33 -14.42
N VAL A 244 -7.40 -13.27 -14.14
CA VAL A 244 -6.68 -13.09 -12.88
C VAL A 244 -7.64 -13.06 -11.69
N LYS A 245 -8.78 -12.37 -11.80
CA LYS A 245 -9.82 -12.38 -10.76
C LYS A 245 -10.30 -13.80 -10.45
N LYS A 246 -10.62 -14.58 -11.48
CA LYS A 246 -11.06 -15.97 -11.35
C LYS A 246 -9.99 -16.87 -10.72
N ILE A 247 -8.72 -16.71 -11.10
CA ILE A 247 -7.60 -17.46 -10.51
C ILE A 247 -7.46 -17.10 -9.02
N ARG A 248 -7.59 -15.83 -8.65
CA ARG A 248 -7.55 -15.38 -7.25
C ARG A 248 -8.71 -15.95 -6.43
N GLU A 249 -9.94 -15.96 -6.95
CA GLU A 249 -11.08 -16.61 -6.33
C GLU A 249 -10.80 -18.10 -6.07
N ASN A 250 -10.23 -18.80 -7.06
CA ASN A 250 -9.83 -20.20 -6.93
C ASN A 250 -8.74 -20.40 -5.89
N ILE A 251 -7.72 -19.53 -5.85
CA ILE A 251 -6.65 -19.59 -4.84
C ILE A 251 -7.24 -19.48 -3.42
N LEU A 252 -8.24 -18.63 -3.18
CA LEU A 252 -8.88 -18.54 -1.87
C LEU A 252 -9.64 -19.82 -1.49
N LEU A 253 -10.20 -20.53 -2.46
CA LEU A 253 -10.82 -21.85 -2.23
C LEU A 253 -9.75 -22.92 -1.93
N ILE A 254 -8.66 -22.94 -2.70
CA ILE A 254 -7.51 -23.84 -2.52
C ILE A 254 -6.83 -23.61 -1.17
N LYS A 255 -6.69 -22.35 -0.72
CA LYS A 255 -6.09 -21.98 0.58
C LYS A 255 -6.71 -22.77 1.74
N LYS A 256 -8.03 -23.02 1.70
CA LYS A 256 -8.75 -23.79 2.73
C LYS A 256 -8.27 -25.26 2.83
N TYR A 257 -7.85 -25.85 1.72
CA TYR A 257 -7.26 -27.19 1.70
C TYR A 257 -5.85 -27.17 2.30
N PHE A 258 -5.04 -26.18 1.93
CA PHE A 258 -3.62 -26.12 2.33
C PHE A 258 -3.41 -25.85 3.80
N ILE A 259 -4.21 -24.96 4.42
CA ILE A 259 -4.13 -24.68 5.86
C ILE A 259 -4.34 -25.96 6.69
N LEU A 260 -5.13 -26.89 6.16
CA LEU A 260 -5.49 -28.12 6.82
C LEU A 260 -4.70 -29.33 6.28
N CYS A 261 -3.67 -29.11 5.46
CA CYS A 261 -2.82 -30.14 4.87
C CYS A 261 -1.37 -29.97 5.33
N LYS A 262 -0.86 -30.98 6.04
CA LYS A 262 0.53 -30.96 6.54
C LYS A 262 1.54 -30.96 5.40
N GLU A 263 1.37 -31.84 4.41
CA GLU A 263 2.24 -31.91 3.23
C GLU A 263 2.27 -30.58 2.46
N ALA A 264 1.14 -29.89 2.34
CA ALA A 264 1.10 -28.60 1.67
C ALA A 264 1.86 -27.51 2.44
N THR A 265 1.79 -27.57 3.77
CA THR A 265 2.50 -26.65 4.68
C THR A 265 4.00 -26.90 4.64
N ASP A 266 4.42 -28.16 4.69
CA ASP A 266 5.84 -28.57 4.64
C ASP A 266 6.48 -28.18 3.29
N ASN A 267 5.73 -28.32 2.19
CA ASN A 267 6.16 -27.88 0.85
C ASN A 267 6.05 -26.38 0.61
N ARG A 268 5.56 -25.60 1.59
CA ARG A 268 5.45 -24.13 1.54
C ARG A 268 4.69 -23.59 0.31
N PHE A 269 3.66 -24.29 -0.17
CA PHE A 269 2.93 -23.85 -1.36
C PHE A 269 2.40 -22.41 -1.28
N LEU A 270 1.87 -21.98 -0.12
CA LEU A 270 1.37 -20.62 0.05
C LEU A 270 2.48 -19.55 -0.01
N TRP A 271 3.74 -19.92 0.24
CA TRP A 271 4.89 -19.01 0.13
C TRP A 271 5.24 -18.66 -1.32
N LEU A 272 4.74 -19.41 -2.31
CA LEU A 272 4.84 -19.01 -3.72
C LEU A 272 4.16 -17.65 -3.98
N LEU A 273 3.27 -17.21 -3.08
CA LEU A 273 2.59 -15.91 -3.13
C LEU A 273 3.11 -14.93 -2.06
N ASN A 274 4.32 -15.12 -1.54
CA ASN A 274 4.85 -14.30 -0.43
C ASN A 274 4.97 -12.81 -0.77
N GLU A 275 5.27 -12.45 -2.02
CA GLU A 275 5.30 -11.04 -2.44
C GLU A 275 3.90 -10.44 -2.65
N ARG A 276 2.84 -11.26 -2.59
CA ARG A 276 1.44 -10.89 -2.90
C ARG A 276 0.47 -11.52 -1.92
N GLN A 277 0.76 -11.37 -0.63
CA GLN A 277 -0.05 -11.97 0.44
C GLN A 277 -1.52 -11.52 0.39
N HIS A 278 -1.80 -10.32 -0.13
CA HIS A 278 -3.16 -9.81 -0.31
C HIS A 278 -4.03 -10.70 -1.22
N PHE A 279 -3.44 -11.50 -2.11
CA PHE A 279 -4.19 -12.46 -2.93
C PHE A 279 -4.71 -13.66 -2.12
N LEU A 280 -4.12 -13.93 -0.95
CA LEU A 280 -4.61 -14.93 -0.01
C LEU A 280 -5.65 -14.35 0.96
N GLU A 281 -5.86 -13.04 0.98
CA GLU A 281 -6.76 -12.36 1.92
C GLU A 281 -8.08 -11.94 1.26
N CYS A 282 -8.01 -11.30 0.09
CA CYS A 282 -9.19 -10.81 -0.62
C CYS A 282 -9.00 -10.80 -2.14
N VAL A 283 -10.11 -10.76 -2.89
CA VAL A 283 -10.12 -10.73 -4.36
C VAL A 283 -10.13 -9.29 -4.91
N ASP A 284 -10.72 -8.35 -4.17
CA ASP A 284 -11.09 -7.04 -4.73
C ASP A 284 -9.97 -5.99 -4.68
N MET A 285 -8.90 -6.25 -3.94
CA MET A 285 -7.78 -5.31 -3.76
C MET A 285 -6.65 -5.60 -4.74
N TYR A 286 -6.13 -4.55 -5.36
CA TYR A 286 -5.00 -4.59 -6.29
C TYR A 286 -3.99 -3.52 -5.90
N SER A 287 -2.71 -3.80 -6.11
CA SER A 287 -1.66 -2.78 -6.15
C SER A 287 -1.51 -2.24 -7.56
N LEU A 288 -0.86 -1.08 -7.71
CA LEU A 288 -0.57 -0.55 -9.05
C LEU A 288 0.38 -1.49 -9.82
N GLN A 289 1.33 -2.10 -9.09
CA GLN A 289 2.23 -3.11 -9.65
C GLN A 289 1.46 -4.32 -10.20
N ASP A 290 0.42 -4.79 -9.50
CA ASP A 290 -0.41 -5.89 -10.01
C ASP A 290 -1.04 -5.49 -11.35
N LEU A 291 -1.62 -4.30 -11.45
CA LEU A 291 -2.28 -3.85 -12.69
C LEU A 291 -1.30 -3.72 -13.85
N ILE A 292 -0.09 -3.21 -13.59
CA ILE A 292 0.98 -3.12 -14.60
C ILE A 292 1.35 -4.52 -15.13
N GLU A 293 1.47 -5.50 -14.23
CA GLU A 293 1.85 -6.86 -14.61
C GLU A 293 0.70 -7.69 -15.20
N ILE A 294 -0.55 -7.34 -14.90
CA ILE A 294 -1.71 -7.88 -15.62
C ILE A 294 -1.66 -7.40 -17.07
N ASN A 295 -1.44 -6.11 -17.29
CA ASN A 295 -1.34 -5.54 -18.64
C ASN A 295 -0.16 -6.12 -19.44
N SER A 296 0.96 -6.44 -18.79
CA SER A 296 2.10 -7.09 -19.46
C SER A 296 1.96 -8.61 -19.61
N GLY A 297 0.91 -9.23 -19.06
CA GLY A 297 0.69 -10.69 -19.05
C GLY A 297 1.54 -11.47 -18.03
N VAL A 298 2.59 -10.86 -17.48
CA VAL A 298 3.51 -11.51 -16.53
C VAL A 298 2.80 -12.07 -15.31
N LEU A 299 1.82 -11.33 -14.78
CA LEU A 299 1.09 -11.80 -13.59
C LEU A 299 0.19 -12.99 -13.90
N LEU A 300 -0.49 -12.98 -15.05
CA LEU A 300 -1.39 -14.05 -15.45
C LEU A 300 -0.61 -15.36 -15.60
N ASP A 301 0.48 -15.35 -16.37
CA ASP A 301 1.36 -16.52 -16.55
C ASP A 301 1.89 -17.07 -15.23
N CYS A 302 2.26 -16.18 -14.30
CA CYS A 302 2.75 -16.56 -12.99
C CYS A 302 1.65 -17.26 -12.17
N LEU A 303 0.45 -16.66 -12.12
CA LEU A 303 -0.68 -17.20 -11.36
C LEU A 303 -1.21 -18.52 -11.93
N GLU A 304 -1.22 -18.69 -13.25
CA GLU A 304 -1.62 -19.95 -13.88
C GLU A 304 -0.67 -21.10 -13.51
N LYS A 305 0.64 -20.86 -13.53
CA LYS A 305 1.65 -21.84 -13.09
C LYS A 305 1.48 -22.22 -11.63
N ILE A 306 1.28 -21.23 -10.75
CA ILE A 306 1.04 -21.44 -9.32
C ILE A 306 -0.25 -22.24 -9.12
N GLN A 307 -1.33 -21.86 -9.78
CA GLN A 307 -2.62 -22.53 -9.68
C GLN A 307 -2.54 -23.98 -10.17
N ALA A 308 -1.84 -24.24 -11.28
CA ALA A 308 -1.64 -25.59 -11.80
C ALA A 308 -0.91 -26.49 -10.77
N GLN A 309 0.16 -25.97 -10.14
CA GLN A 309 0.86 -26.70 -9.07
C GLN A 309 -0.07 -26.97 -7.88
N PHE A 310 -0.90 -26.00 -7.52
CA PHE A 310 -1.83 -26.16 -6.40
C PHE A 310 -2.91 -27.20 -6.67
N ILE A 311 -3.48 -27.18 -7.88
CA ILE A 311 -4.49 -28.13 -8.32
C ILE A 311 -3.89 -29.53 -8.39
N LYS A 312 -2.67 -29.67 -8.92
CA LYS A 312 -1.96 -30.96 -8.98
C LYS A 312 -1.78 -31.57 -7.58
N HIS A 313 -1.34 -30.77 -6.61
CA HIS A 313 -1.21 -31.26 -5.24
C HIS A 313 -2.56 -31.76 -4.67
N ILE A 314 -3.64 -31.00 -4.88
CA ILE A 314 -4.95 -31.36 -4.33
C ILE A 314 -5.54 -32.60 -4.99
N LYS A 315 -5.45 -32.69 -6.33
CA LYS A 315 -6.13 -33.74 -7.09
C LYS A 315 -5.31 -35.02 -7.22
N GLU A 316 -3.99 -34.92 -7.36
CA GLU A 316 -3.12 -36.03 -7.75
C GLU A 316 -2.15 -36.44 -6.64
N ASP A 317 -1.40 -35.50 -6.06
CA ASP A 317 -0.28 -35.84 -5.20
C ASP A 317 -0.71 -36.17 -3.75
N CYS A 318 -1.72 -35.48 -3.21
CA CYS A 318 -2.10 -35.57 -1.80
C CYS A 318 -3.46 -36.23 -1.56
N LYS A 319 -3.43 -37.43 -0.98
CA LYS A 319 -4.66 -38.20 -0.64
C LYS A 319 -5.54 -37.49 0.38
N LEU A 320 -4.95 -36.74 1.31
CA LEU A 320 -5.71 -35.98 2.32
C LEU A 320 -6.52 -34.85 1.68
N CYS A 321 -5.90 -34.10 0.75
CA CYS A 321 -6.58 -33.04 0.01
C CYS A 321 -7.65 -33.62 -0.93
N ASN A 322 -7.31 -34.68 -1.67
CA ASN A 322 -8.23 -35.35 -2.59
C ASN A 322 -9.47 -35.89 -1.86
N GLY A 323 -9.28 -36.52 -0.68
CA GLY A 323 -10.37 -37.05 0.14
C GLY A 323 -11.32 -35.99 0.72
N ARG A 324 -10.97 -34.70 0.65
CA ARG A 324 -11.84 -33.56 1.00
C ARG A 324 -12.57 -32.96 -0.20
N GLY A 325 -12.50 -33.61 -1.37
CA GLY A 325 -13.36 -33.30 -2.50
C GLY A 325 -14.82 -33.65 -2.22
N TYR A 326 -15.70 -33.26 -3.11
CA TYR A 326 -17.14 -33.47 -2.99
C TYR A 326 -17.60 -34.54 -4.00
N LEU A 327 -18.66 -35.25 -3.64
CA LEU A 327 -19.45 -36.03 -4.58
C LEU A 327 -20.78 -35.31 -4.80
N CYS A 328 -21.22 -35.23 -6.05
CA CYS A 328 -22.46 -34.53 -6.38
C CYS A 328 -23.67 -35.37 -5.98
N GLU A 329 -24.40 -34.98 -4.92
CA GLU A 329 -25.61 -35.69 -4.45
C GLU A 329 -26.80 -35.69 -5.45
N LEU A 330 -26.67 -34.97 -6.58
CA LEU A 330 -27.72 -34.82 -7.58
C LEU A 330 -27.56 -35.80 -8.76
N CYS A 331 -26.51 -36.60 -8.78
CA CYS A 331 -26.25 -37.62 -9.79
C CYS A 331 -25.48 -38.80 -9.19
N ASP A 332 -25.49 -39.94 -9.89
CA ASP A 332 -24.76 -41.14 -9.46
C ASP A 332 -23.28 -41.19 -9.92
N SER A 333 -22.76 -40.08 -10.46
CA SER A 333 -21.33 -39.98 -10.80
C SER A 333 -20.48 -40.07 -9.54
N LYS A 334 -19.48 -40.96 -9.56
CA LYS A 334 -18.46 -41.10 -8.50
C LYS A 334 -17.25 -40.18 -8.71
N GLU A 335 -17.34 -39.27 -9.67
CA GLU A 335 -16.31 -38.27 -9.92
C GLU A 335 -16.21 -37.31 -8.73
N VAL A 336 -14.98 -37.13 -8.23
CA VAL A 336 -14.69 -36.19 -7.16
C VAL A 336 -14.54 -34.79 -7.75
N ILE A 337 -15.38 -33.88 -7.29
CA ILE A 337 -15.40 -32.48 -7.76
C ILE A 337 -14.92 -31.53 -6.67
N PHE A 338 -14.32 -30.41 -7.10
CA PHE A 338 -13.76 -29.43 -6.20
C PHE A 338 -14.40 -28.05 -6.41
N PRO A 339 -14.49 -27.21 -5.35
CA PRO A 339 -15.09 -25.88 -5.44
C PRO A 339 -14.50 -24.96 -6.52
N PHE A 340 -13.22 -25.16 -6.86
CA PHE A 340 -12.48 -24.34 -7.83
C PHE A 340 -12.56 -24.86 -9.28
N ASP A 341 -13.35 -25.92 -9.52
CA ASP A 341 -13.56 -26.45 -10.87
C ASP A 341 -14.52 -25.56 -11.68
N THR A 342 -14.36 -25.52 -13.01
CA THR A 342 -15.18 -24.66 -13.88
C THR A 342 -16.59 -25.21 -14.13
N THR A 343 -16.79 -26.52 -13.96
CA THR A 343 -18.02 -27.26 -14.26
C THR A 343 -18.93 -27.43 -13.04
N VAL A 344 -18.62 -26.76 -11.92
CA VAL A 344 -19.35 -26.90 -10.66
C VAL A 344 -20.13 -25.65 -10.28
N CYS A 345 -20.98 -25.79 -9.27
CA CYS A 345 -21.69 -24.72 -8.60
C CYS A 345 -21.64 -24.98 -7.08
N ILE A 346 -21.44 -23.92 -6.31
CA ILE A 346 -21.36 -23.96 -4.84
C ILE A 346 -22.67 -23.42 -4.27
N CYS A 347 -23.30 -24.15 -3.36
CA CYS A 347 -24.46 -23.65 -2.63
C CYS A 347 -24.04 -22.54 -1.65
N HIS A 348 -24.55 -21.33 -1.84
CA HIS A 348 -24.29 -20.17 -0.96
C HIS A 348 -24.65 -20.37 0.54
N LYS A 349 -25.63 -21.23 0.86
CA LYS A 349 -26.07 -21.48 2.25
C LYS A 349 -25.16 -22.47 3.00
N CYS A 350 -24.80 -23.59 2.38
CA CYS A 350 -24.12 -24.71 3.05
C CYS A 350 -22.74 -25.05 2.46
N SER A 351 -22.27 -24.28 1.47
CA SER A 351 -21.00 -24.46 0.77
C SER A 351 -20.77 -25.86 0.18
N THR A 352 -21.85 -26.62 -0.06
CA THR A 352 -21.76 -27.94 -0.73
C THR A 352 -21.68 -27.74 -2.23
N VAL A 353 -20.84 -28.54 -2.89
CA VAL A 353 -20.51 -28.41 -4.31
C VAL A 353 -21.31 -29.43 -5.13
N PHE A 354 -21.82 -28.99 -6.28
CA PHE A 354 -22.57 -29.81 -7.24
C PHE A 354 -22.09 -29.55 -8.66
N HIS A 355 -22.32 -30.48 -9.60
CA HIS A 355 -22.16 -30.16 -11.02
C HIS A 355 -23.11 -29.04 -11.43
N LYS A 356 -22.63 -28.10 -12.25
CA LYS A 356 -23.42 -26.96 -12.74
C LYS A 356 -24.67 -27.41 -13.49
N ASN A 357 -24.54 -28.46 -14.32
CA ASN A 357 -25.68 -29.04 -15.05
C ASN A 357 -26.72 -29.67 -14.12
N CYS A 358 -26.28 -30.38 -13.08
CA CYS A 358 -27.18 -31.00 -12.10
C CYS A 358 -27.91 -29.93 -11.27
N TRP A 359 -27.20 -28.87 -10.87
CA TRP A 359 -27.74 -27.74 -10.12
C TRP A 359 -28.85 -27.02 -10.89
N THR A 360 -28.62 -26.71 -12.17
CA THR A 360 -29.61 -26.06 -13.03
C THR A 360 -30.84 -26.93 -13.26
N ARG A 361 -30.67 -28.24 -13.51
CA ARG A 361 -31.80 -29.18 -13.70
C ARG A 361 -32.73 -29.25 -12.48
N LYS A 362 -32.19 -29.09 -11.27
CA LYS A 362 -32.94 -29.12 -10.01
C LYS A 362 -33.39 -27.73 -9.54
N LYS A 363 -33.53 -26.77 -10.46
CA LYS A 363 -34.01 -25.41 -10.18
C LYS A 363 -33.24 -24.72 -9.05
N GLN A 364 -31.94 -25.00 -8.92
CA GLN A 364 -31.06 -24.40 -7.91
C GLN A 364 -31.49 -24.64 -6.45
N GLN A 365 -32.17 -25.77 -6.19
CA GLN A 365 -32.53 -26.16 -4.84
C GLN A 365 -31.48 -27.11 -4.24
N CYS A 366 -30.94 -26.76 -3.08
CA CYS A 366 -29.95 -27.59 -2.40
C CYS A 366 -30.62 -28.67 -1.55
N PRO A 367 -30.44 -29.98 -1.85
CA PRO A 367 -31.07 -31.05 -1.09
C PRO A 367 -30.58 -31.09 0.36
N LYS A 368 -29.30 -30.77 0.61
CA LYS A 368 -28.74 -30.68 1.96
C LYS A 368 -29.38 -29.57 2.78
N CYS A 369 -29.58 -28.39 2.20
CA CYS A 369 -30.27 -27.29 2.89
C CYS A 369 -31.72 -27.67 3.23
N LEU A 370 -32.44 -28.30 2.29
CA LEU A 370 -33.81 -28.78 2.55
C LEU A 370 -33.86 -29.79 3.70
N ARG A 371 -32.89 -30.73 3.76
CA ARG A 371 -32.79 -31.69 4.88
C ARG A 371 -32.46 -31.00 6.21
N LEU A 372 -31.59 -29.98 6.19
CA LEU A 372 -31.23 -29.22 7.39
C LEU A 372 -32.40 -28.36 7.88
N GLU A 373 -33.10 -27.66 6.98
CA GLU A 373 -34.29 -26.86 7.29
C GLU A 373 -35.40 -27.76 7.88
N LYS A 374 -35.67 -28.91 7.26
CA LYS A 374 -36.66 -29.87 7.78
C LYS A 374 -36.29 -30.41 9.18
N ARG A 375 -35.01 -30.72 9.43
CA ARG A 375 -34.54 -31.14 10.76
C ARG A 375 -34.69 -30.03 11.79
N ALA A 376 -34.38 -28.79 11.43
CA ALA A 376 -34.54 -27.65 12.33
C ALA A 376 -36.01 -27.40 12.69
N SER A 377 -36.94 -27.53 11.73
CA SER A 377 -38.37 -27.41 11.99
C SER A 377 -38.88 -28.46 12.97
N LEU A 378 -38.46 -29.73 12.82
CA LEU A 378 -38.87 -30.80 13.74
C LEU A 378 -38.38 -30.54 15.18
N LEU A 379 -37.14 -30.07 15.35
CA LEU A 379 -36.60 -29.74 16.67
C LEU A 379 -37.34 -28.56 17.33
N LEU A 380 -37.82 -27.60 16.53
CA LEU A 380 -38.62 -26.48 17.03
C LEU A 380 -40.03 -26.92 17.44
N GLU A 381 -40.64 -27.82 16.67
CA GLU A 381 -41.93 -28.43 17.01
C GLU A 381 -41.84 -29.24 18.31
N GLU A 382 -40.80 -30.08 18.45
CA GLU A 382 -40.52 -30.83 19.68
C GLU A 382 -40.34 -29.90 20.89
N ALA A 383 -39.49 -28.86 20.78
CA ALA A 383 -39.27 -27.90 21.86
C ALA A 383 -40.53 -27.12 22.27
N SER A 384 -41.39 -26.76 21.31
CA SER A 384 -42.66 -26.09 21.60
C SER A 384 -43.65 -26.99 22.35
N SER A 385 -43.68 -28.29 22.02
CA SER A 385 -44.54 -29.27 22.69
C SER A 385 -44.11 -29.59 24.13
N GLU A 386 -42.81 -29.48 24.43
CA GLU A 386 -42.29 -29.63 25.80
C GLU A 386 -42.64 -28.40 26.68
N THR A 387 -42.58 -27.19 26.13
CA THR A 387 -42.94 -25.96 26.88
C THR A 387 -44.43 -25.84 27.21
N GLU A 388 -45.31 -26.41 26.39
CA GLU A 388 -46.76 -26.44 26.68
C GLU A 388 -47.14 -27.47 27.75
N ASN A 389 -46.35 -28.53 27.93
CA ASN A 389 -46.58 -29.54 28.95
C ASN A 389 -46.04 -29.16 30.34
N ASP A 390 -45.04 -28.27 30.43
CA ASP A 390 -44.53 -27.73 31.70
C ASP A 390 -45.35 -26.53 32.23
N SER A 391 -46.31 -26.04 31.44
CA SER A 391 -47.20 -24.92 31.78
C SER A 391 -48.60 -25.37 32.24
N LYS A 392 -48.82 -26.68 32.41
CA LYS A 392 -50.02 -27.30 32.99
C LYS A 392 -49.64 -28.04 34.27
#